data_AF-A0A924GQB0-F1
#
_entry.id   AF-A0A924GQB0-F1
#
_cell.length_a   1.000
_cell.length_b   1.000
_cell.length_c   1.000
_cell.angle_alpha   90.00
_cell.angle_beta   90.00
_cell.angle_gamma   90.00
#
_symmetry.space_group_name_H-M   'P 1'
#
loop_
_entity.id
_entity.type
_entity.pdbx_description
1 polymer ?
#
loop_
_entity_poly.entity_id
_entity_poly.type
_entity_poly.pdbx_seq_one_letter_code
_entity_poly.pdbx_strand_id
1 'polypeptide(L)'
;MNTEHSTLIDHTAVAHTNTLVTQTGILRTLDRWRTEDNITKTGGLVSERAVLVGLLLLAREQSPLSLTLLGELLHRRLTSDSRQLLDLPALSGSESTDETKVSVNRTQAAFHRMLSLMDPYPKSTSARSYSEISALINDRDVVRESKMRARLDEFSESFILMTVAQQPPRLRDANPSIDLAIDQVFTPSPMVTGFSRQKLDRYVAEEATSGRASVPFRPVDVSADWHGRYEVDASERAGFVSKRSRSRWGWMVNVAVRVNSGTTSKLRAPALVIAATLSMPTENVSDAAIHLMRSSLATGLTPGVVYADKMYFATQPIKRLHLPTAELGFTPVTDYRTDRLGVHDFKNGALFIEGSVYCPDMPGALQEAPIDHHAGRISGDTYRLRLQMRAHFELRP
;
A
#
# COMPACT_ATOMS: atom_id res chain seq x y z
N MET A 1 22.77 14.01 -0.87
CA MET A 1 22.24 15.38 -0.85
C MET A 1 22.09 15.79 0.59
N ASN A 2 23.01 16.61 1.11
CA ASN A 2 22.88 17.26 2.42
C ASN A 2 22.17 18.59 2.17
N THR A 3 20.85 18.61 2.31
CA THR A 3 20.11 19.87 2.46
C THR A 3 20.32 20.37 3.89
N GLU A 4 20.87 21.56 4.04
CA GLU A 4 20.94 22.26 5.32
C GLU A 4 19.51 22.57 5.79
N HIS A 5 18.92 21.68 6.60
CA HIS A 5 17.61 21.88 7.23
C HIS A 5 17.70 22.83 8.44
N SER A 6 18.47 23.91 8.33
CA SER A 6 18.74 24.84 9.45
C SER A 6 17.69 25.94 9.63
N THR A 7 16.65 25.98 8.80
CA THR A 7 15.62 27.02 8.87
C THR A 7 14.56 26.67 9.91
N LEU A 8 14.27 27.64 10.79
CA LEU A 8 13.12 27.63 11.68
C LEU A 8 11.83 27.50 10.85
N ILE A 9 10.92 26.65 11.32
CA ILE A 9 9.60 26.45 10.73
C ILE A 9 8.66 27.52 11.28
N ASP A 10 7.96 28.19 10.38
CA ASP A 10 6.98 29.22 10.74
C ASP A 10 5.85 28.66 11.62
N HIS A 11 5.46 29.42 12.64
CA HIS A 11 4.45 29.00 13.60
C HIS A 11 3.10 28.71 12.94
N THR A 12 2.71 29.47 11.92
CA THR A 12 1.43 29.24 11.22
C THR A 12 1.43 27.91 10.48
N ALA A 13 2.57 27.50 9.93
CA ALA A 13 2.72 26.20 9.29
C ALA A 13 2.59 25.05 10.32
N VAL A 14 3.15 25.21 11.52
CA VAL A 14 3.00 24.25 12.62
C VAL A 14 1.56 24.18 13.08
N ALA A 15 0.90 25.32 13.30
CA ALA A 15 -0.49 25.40 13.74
C ALA A 15 -1.47 24.78 12.73
N HIS A 16 -1.26 25.04 11.44
CA HIS A 16 -2.03 24.40 10.38
C HIS A 16 -1.82 22.88 10.38
N THR A 17 -0.57 22.42 10.48
CA THR A 17 -0.25 20.98 10.49
C THR A 17 -0.82 20.28 11.73
N ASN A 18 -0.82 20.93 12.88
CA ASN A 18 -1.49 20.46 14.09
C ASN A 18 -3.01 20.33 13.93
N THR A 19 -3.62 21.29 13.22
CA THR A 19 -5.05 21.23 12.87
C THR A 19 -5.35 20.01 11.99
N LEU A 20 -4.51 19.76 10.97
CA LEU A 20 -4.63 18.58 10.10
C LEU A 20 -4.58 17.27 10.91
N VAL A 21 -3.58 17.12 11.79
CA VAL A 21 -3.46 15.94 12.67
C VAL A 21 -4.67 15.79 13.59
N THR A 22 -5.21 16.89 14.11
CA THR A 22 -6.39 16.85 14.99
C THR A 22 -7.65 16.44 14.23
N GLN A 23 -7.81 16.90 12.98
CA GLN A 23 -8.95 16.57 12.11
C GLN A 23 -9.02 15.09 11.74
N THR A 24 -7.90 14.37 11.74
CA THR A 24 -7.92 12.92 11.49
C THR A 24 -8.62 12.14 12.60
N GLY A 25 -8.74 12.72 13.80
CA GLY A 25 -9.27 12.02 14.98
C GLY A 25 -8.32 10.97 15.58
N ILE A 26 -7.14 10.76 14.98
CA ILE A 26 -6.27 9.62 15.32
C ILE A 26 -5.77 9.64 16.76
N LEU A 27 -5.58 10.82 17.36
CA LEU A 27 -5.14 10.94 18.75
C LEU A 27 -6.16 10.31 19.72
N ARG A 28 -7.46 10.47 19.44
CA ARG A 28 -8.54 9.85 20.22
C ARG A 28 -8.55 8.34 20.04
N THR A 29 -8.29 7.88 18.82
CA THR A 29 -8.17 6.46 18.49
C THR A 29 -6.98 5.81 19.22
N LEU A 30 -5.82 6.47 19.27
CA LEU A 30 -4.65 5.99 20.04
C LEU A 30 -4.94 5.91 21.54
N ASP A 31 -5.64 6.91 22.10
CA ASP A 31 -6.08 6.87 23.49
C ASP A 31 -7.06 5.71 23.75
N ARG A 32 -8.04 5.50 22.85
CA ARG A 32 -8.98 4.36 22.89
C ARG A 32 -8.24 3.02 22.91
N TRP A 33 -7.28 2.81 22.00
CA TRP A 33 -6.50 1.57 21.94
C TRP A 33 -5.68 1.33 23.21
N ARG A 34 -5.12 2.39 23.81
CA ARG A 34 -4.42 2.27 25.10
C ARG A 34 -5.36 1.83 26.22
N THR A 35 -6.59 2.35 26.26
CA THR A 35 -7.61 1.92 27.22
C THR A 35 -8.03 0.47 26.98
N GLU A 36 -8.30 0.09 25.73
CA GLU A 36 -8.66 -1.29 25.35
C GLU A 36 -7.58 -2.31 25.78
N ASP A 37 -6.30 -1.92 25.72
CA ASP A 37 -5.17 -2.79 26.04
C ASP A 37 -4.70 -2.67 27.50
N ASN A 38 -5.38 -1.86 28.32
CA ASN A 38 -4.99 -1.54 29.71
C ASN A 38 -3.53 -1.04 29.82
N ILE A 39 -3.07 -0.29 28.82
CA ILE A 39 -1.72 0.29 28.80
C ILE A 39 -1.74 1.62 29.53
N THR A 40 -1.08 1.69 30.68
CA THR A 40 -0.88 2.95 31.40
C THR A 40 -0.05 3.91 30.56
N LYS A 41 -0.57 5.13 30.34
CA LYS A 41 0.17 6.20 29.67
C LYS A 41 1.36 6.60 30.53
N THR A 42 2.54 6.08 30.22
CA THR A 42 3.78 6.53 30.83
C THR A 42 4.09 7.93 30.32
N GLY A 43 4.19 8.89 31.24
CA GLY A 43 4.49 10.28 30.90
C GLY A 43 5.83 10.38 30.17
N GLY A 44 5.80 10.90 28.95
CA GLY A 44 7.00 11.19 28.16
C GLY A 44 7.00 12.66 27.74
N LEU A 45 8.18 13.28 27.70
CA LEU A 45 8.34 14.70 27.35
C LEU A 45 7.97 15.02 25.90
N VAL A 46 7.88 14.02 25.02
CA VAL A 46 7.42 14.17 23.64
C VAL A 46 6.11 13.40 23.48
N SER A 47 5.06 14.13 23.08
CA SER A 47 3.72 13.59 22.86
C SER A 47 3.60 12.94 21.48
N GLU A 48 2.64 12.03 21.30
CA GLU A 48 2.30 11.45 19.99
C GLU A 48 1.82 12.53 19.01
N ARG A 49 1.12 13.55 19.52
CA ARG A 49 0.75 14.75 18.75
C ARG A 49 1.98 15.42 18.15
N ALA A 50 3.01 15.67 18.95
CA ALA A 50 4.25 16.28 18.46
C ALA A 50 4.95 15.40 17.41
N VAL A 51 4.97 14.08 17.61
CA VAL A 51 5.52 13.11 16.63
C VAL A 51 4.78 13.21 15.30
N LEU A 52 3.45 13.13 15.30
CA LEU A 52 2.64 13.15 14.09
C LEU A 52 2.72 14.49 13.36
N VAL A 53 2.69 15.60 14.09
CA VAL A 53 2.87 16.95 13.51
C VAL A 53 4.25 17.08 12.88
N GLY A 54 5.31 16.65 13.57
CA GLY A 54 6.67 16.72 13.05
C GLY A 54 6.87 15.85 11.81
N LEU A 55 6.31 14.63 11.78
CA LEU A 55 6.36 13.76 10.59
C LEU A 55 5.64 14.40 9.40
N LEU A 56 4.48 15.04 9.62
CA LEU A 56 3.74 15.71 8.56
C LEU A 56 4.45 16.98 8.07
N LEU A 57 5.15 17.71 8.95
CA LEU A 57 6.04 18.82 8.56
C LEU A 57 7.19 18.33 7.67
N LEU A 58 7.88 17.26 8.06
CA LEU A 58 8.92 16.66 7.22
C LEU A 58 8.38 16.22 5.86
N ALA A 59 7.18 15.61 5.82
CA ALA A 59 6.53 15.21 4.59
C ALA A 59 6.21 16.41 3.67
N ARG A 60 5.74 17.53 4.24
CA ARG A 60 5.49 18.77 3.49
C ARG A 60 6.76 19.38 2.91
N GLU A 61 7.88 19.22 3.60
CA GLU A 61 9.21 19.64 3.12
C GLU A 61 9.82 18.66 2.12
N GLN A 62 9.18 17.51 1.85
CA GLN A 62 9.73 16.40 1.08
C GLN A 62 11.05 15.85 1.68
N SER A 63 11.22 16.02 2.99
CA SER A 63 12.36 15.52 3.75
C SER A 63 12.18 14.04 4.09
N PRO A 64 13.27 13.27 4.25
CA PRO A 64 13.18 11.90 4.75
C PRO A 64 12.48 11.85 6.12
N LEU A 65 11.53 10.93 6.29
CA LEU A 65 10.78 10.75 7.54
C LEU A 65 11.57 9.96 8.60
N SER A 66 12.86 10.29 8.78
CA SER A 66 13.71 9.60 9.75
C SER A 66 13.49 10.12 11.16
N LEU A 67 13.63 9.24 12.17
CA LEU A 67 13.48 9.63 13.57
C LEU A 67 14.58 10.60 14.04
N THR A 68 15.74 10.60 13.38
CA THR A 68 16.82 11.56 13.61
C THR A 68 16.38 12.96 13.17
N LEU A 69 15.93 13.11 11.92
CA LEU A 69 15.45 14.40 11.40
C LEU A 69 14.23 14.90 12.17
N LEU A 70 13.35 13.99 12.60
CA LEU A 70 12.22 14.35 13.45
C LEU A 70 12.68 14.91 14.81
N GLY A 71 13.63 14.24 15.47
CA GLY A 71 14.16 14.69 16.76
C GLY A 71 14.92 16.01 16.67
N GLU A 72 15.64 16.23 15.56
CA GLU A 72 16.29 17.50 15.25
C GLU A 72 15.28 18.60 14.95
N LEU A 73 14.23 18.31 14.18
CA LEU A 73 13.14 19.25 13.90
C LEU A 73 12.46 19.71 15.20
N LEU A 74 12.03 18.75 16.04
CA LEU A 74 11.36 19.05 17.30
C LEU A 74 12.27 19.75 18.31
N HIS A 75 13.58 19.66 18.16
CA HIS A 75 14.54 20.35 19.04
C HIS A 75 14.91 21.74 18.53
N ARG A 76 15.39 21.86 17.29
CA ARG A 76 16.07 23.06 16.79
C ARG A 76 15.24 23.90 15.83
N ARG A 77 14.20 23.33 15.22
CA ARG A 77 13.50 23.97 14.08
C ARG A 77 12.13 24.52 14.44
N LEU A 78 11.75 24.50 15.72
CA LEU A 78 10.47 25.05 16.19
C LEU A 78 10.67 26.32 17.03
N THR A 79 9.86 27.34 16.77
CA THR A 79 9.77 28.54 17.60
C THR A 79 9.23 28.21 19.00
N SER A 80 9.47 29.08 19.98
CA SER A 80 8.93 28.92 21.35
C SER A 80 7.41 28.72 21.37
N ASP A 81 6.66 29.50 20.58
CA ASP A 81 5.20 29.37 20.46
C ASP A 81 4.79 28.02 19.88
N SER A 82 5.54 27.52 18.89
CA SER A 82 5.30 26.19 18.29
C SER A 82 5.59 25.05 19.26
N ARG A 83 6.61 25.20 20.12
CA ARG A 83 6.92 24.24 21.18
C ARG A 83 5.82 24.22 22.23
N GLN A 84 5.35 25.40 22.66
CA GLN A 84 4.24 25.53 23.60
C GLN A 84 2.97 24.89 23.03
N LEU A 85 2.64 25.16 21.76
CA LEU A 85 1.49 24.55 21.07
C LEU A 85 1.54 23.01 21.09
N LEU A 86 2.73 22.43 20.99
CA LEU A 86 2.93 20.97 20.95
C LEU A 86 3.21 20.34 22.33
N ASP A 87 3.09 21.12 23.41
CA ASP A 87 3.43 20.71 24.77
C ASP A 87 4.87 20.15 24.89
N LEU A 88 5.80 20.73 24.13
CA LEU A 88 7.21 20.35 24.18
C LEU A 88 7.94 21.14 25.27
N PRO A 89 8.97 20.56 25.92
CA PRO A 89 9.76 21.26 26.93
C PRO A 89 10.37 22.55 26.38
N ALA A 90 10.54 23.57 27.22
CA ALA A 90 11.35 24.72 26.87
C ALA A 90 12.79 24.29 26.55
N LEU A 91 13.45 25.01 25.65
CA LEU A 91 14.87 24.80 25.40
C LEU A 91 15.66 25.27 26.61
N SER A 92 16.48 24.39 27.17
CA SER A 92 17.62 24.82 27.98
C SER A 92 18.53 25.59 27.03
N GLY A 93 18.98 26.80 27.38
CA GLY A 93 19.72 27.69 26.47
C GLY A 93 21.10 27.19 25.99
N SER A 94 21.39 25.89 26.04
CA SER A 94 22.61 25.27 25.55
C SER A 94 22.32 24.49 24.25
N GLU A 95 22.86 24.96 23.13
CA GLU A 95 22.80 24.26 21.85
C GLU A 95 23.82 23.11 21.77
N SER A 96 23.99 22.35 22.87
CA SER A 96 24.96 21.26 22.88
C SER A 96 24.52 20.08 22.01
N THR A 97 25.48 19.41 21.39
CA THR A 97 25.27 18.17 20.62
C THR A 97 24.58 17.08 21.47
N ASP A 98 24.79 17.08 22.78
CA ASP A 98 24.22 16.09 23.68
C ASP A 98 22.72 16.31 23.94
N GLU A 99 22.26 17.57 24.01
CA GLU A 99 20.83 17.87 24.10
C GLU A 99 20.05 17.43 22.86
N THR A 100 20.68 17.54 21.68
CA THR A 100 20.08 17.07 20.44
C THR A 100 19.95 15.56 20.41
N LYS A 101 20.99 14.81 20.83
CA LYS A 101 20.90 13.35 20.98
C LYS A 101 19.80 12.95 21.95
N VAL A 102 19.68 13.65 23.08
CA VAL A 102 18.62 13.42 24.06
C VAL A 102 17.24 13.66 23.45
N SER A 103 17.06 14.72 22.65
CA SER A 103 15.80 14.97 21.93
C SER A 103 15.46 13.85 20.93
N VAL A 104 16.45 13.39 20.15
CA VAL A 104 16.28 12.27 19.22
C VAL A 104 15.85 11.01 19.97
N ASN A 105 16.52 10.66 21.07
CA ASN A 105 16.16 9.49 21.87
C ASN A 105 14.74 9.59 22.45
N ARG A 106 14.34 10.76 22.95
CA ARG A 106 12.97 11.00 23.47
C ARG A 106 11.93 10.87 22.37
N THR A 107 12.23 11.39 21.19
CA THR A 107 11.38 11.32 20.00
C THR A 107 11.24 9.88 19.51
N GLN A 108 12.34 9.13 19.45
CA GLN A 108 12.33 7.70 19.12
C GLN A 108 11.48 6.93 20.12
N ALA A 109 11.64 7.15 21.43
CA ALA A 109 10.82 6.50 22.44
C ALA A 109 9.33 6.82 22.27
N ALA A 110 8.97 8.08 21.96
CA ALA A 110 7.59 8.47 21.69
C ALA A 110 7.00 7.78 20.46
N PHE A 111 7.77 7.74 19.36
CA PHE A 111 7.36 7.04 18.15
C PHE A 111 7.13 5.53 18.41
N HIS A 112 8.02 4.87 19.16
CA HIS A 112 7.87 3.43 19.43
C HIS A 112 6.71 3.13 20.41
N ARG A 113 6.44 4.01 21.38
CA ARG A 113 5.22 3.89 22.22
C ARG A 113 3.96 3.94 21.35
N MET A 114 3.90 4.88 20.40
CA MET A 114 2.79 4.98 19.46
C MET A 114 2.69 3.74 18.57
N LEU A 115 3.82 3.32 17.97
CA LEU A 115 3.89 2.19 17.05
C LEU A 115 3.48 0.87 17.74
N SER A 116 3.82 0.66 19.01
CA SER A 116 3.45 -0.55 19.75
C SER A 116 1.93 -0.83 19.83
N LEU A 117 1.10 0.21 19.62
CA LEU A 117 -0.36 0.10 19.64
C LEU A 117 -0.95 -0.45 18.35
N MET A 118 -0.15 -0.52 17.28
CA MET A 118 -0.62 -0.85 15.93
C MET A 118 0.40 -1.65 15.10
N ASP A 119 1.58 -1.99 15.62
CA ASP A 119 2.54 -2.80 14.87
C ASP A 119 2.15 -4.28 14.90
N PRO A 120 1.74 -4.87 13.76
CA PRO A 120 1.50 -6.30 13.69
C PRO A 120 2.78 -7.10 13.86
N TYR A 121 3.94 -6.54 13.50
CA TYR A 121 5.20 -7.26 13.39
C TYR A 121 6.32 -6.51 14.13
N PRO A 122 6.32 -6.55 15.48
CA PRO A 122 7.31 -5.84 16.27
C PRO A 122 8.73 -6.24 15.83
N LYS A 123 9.49 -5.23 15.39
CA LYS A 123 10.80 -5.43 14.78
C LYS A 123 11.76 -6.16 15.70
N SER A 124 12.50 -7.09 15.11
CA SER A 124 13.73 -7.63 15.67
C SER A 124 14.92 -7.17 14.82
N THR A 125 15.79 -6.33 15.36
CA THR A 125 17.02 -5.90 14.68
C THR A 125 18.21 -6.83 14.89
N SER A 126 18.06 -7.86 15.73
CA SER A 126 19.14 -8.81 15.99
C SER A 126 19.33 -9.78 14.83
N ALA A 127 20.59 -10.17 14.61
CA ALA A 127 20.90 -11.30 13.75
C ALA A 127 20.33 -12.59 14.37
N ARG A 128 19.73 -13.44 13.56
CA ARG A 128 19.04 -14.66 14.02
C ARG A 128 19.52 -15.91 13.30
N SER A 129 19.46 -17.04 13.98
CA SER A 129 19.61 -18.37 13.37
C SER A 129 18.33 -18.83 12.66
N TYR A 130 18.41 -19.91 11.88
CA TYR A 130 17.20 -20.48 11.25
C TYR A 130 16.27 -21.09 12.31
N SER A 131 16.82 -21.69 13.36
CA SER A 131 16.05 -22.17 14.52
C SER A 131 15.27 -21.05 15.22
N GLU A 132 15.90 -19.89 15.46
CA GLU A 132 15.25 -18.70 16.03
C GLU A 132 14.20 -18.11 15.09
N ILE A 133 14.45 -18.09 13.78
CA ILE A 133 13.46 -17.66 12.77
C ILE A 133 12.25 -18.59 12.76
N SER A 134 12.47 -19.91 12.80
CA SER A 134 11.39 -20.91 12.81
C SER A 134 10.54 -20.77 14.07
N ALA A 135 11.16 -20.64 15.24
CA ALA A 135 10.46 -20.39 16.50
C ALA A 135 9.57 -19.13 16.41
N LEU A 136 10.11 -18.02 15.91
CA LEU A 136 9.32 -16.79 15.74
C LEU A 136 8.13 -16.95 14.79
N ILE A 137 8.24 -17.74 13.72
CA ILE A 137 7.15 -17.98 12.78
C ILE A 137 6.08 -18.87 13.41
N ASN A 138 6.48 -19.84 14.21
CA ASN A 138 5.57 -20.79 14.86
C ASN A 138 4.87 -20.17 16.08
N ASP A 139 5.55 -19.29 16.81
CA ASP A 139 5.04 -18.61 18.01
C ASP A 139 4.22 -17.34 17.68
N ARG A 140 3.77 -17.17 16.44
CA ARG A 140 2.98 -16.00 16.02
C ARG A 140 1.63 -15.97 16.71
N ASP A 141 1.36 -14.86 17.39
CA ASP A 141 0.03 -14.55 17.91
C ASP A 141 -0.83 -13.96 16.77
N VAL A 142 -1.49 -14.83 16.02
CA VAL A 142 -2.33 -14.46 14.86
C VAL A 142 -3.47 -13.52 15.27
N VAL A 143 -4.00 -13.65 16.50
CA VAL A 143 -5.09 -12.80 16.99
C VAL A 143 -4.56 -11.38 17.22
N ARG A 144 -3.41 -11.25 17.89
CA ARG A 144 -2.75 -9.95 18.07
C ARG A 144 -2.35 -9.34 16.73
N GLU A 145 -1.75 -10.12 15.83
CA GLU A 145 -1.33 -9.61 14.51
C GLU A 145 -2.51 -9.07 13.70
N SER A 146 -3.62 -9.79 13.66
CA SER A 146 -4.85 -9.35 12.99
C SER A 146 -5.39 -8.06 13.61
N LYS A 147 -5.45 -7.98 14.95
CA LYS A 147 -5.87 -6.79 15.69
C LYS A 147 -4.98 -5.58 15.36
N MET A 148 -3.65 -5.76 15.41
CA MET A 148 -2.71 -4.66 15.16
C MET A 148 -2.68 -4.24 13.70
N ARG A 149 -2.82 -5.18 12.76
CA ARG A 149 -2.98 -4.86 11.34
C ARG A 149 -4.21 -3.99 11.12
N ALA A 150 -5.37 -4.37 11.67
CA ALA A 150 -6.58 -3.56 11.57
C ALA A 150 -6.40 -2.15 12.16
N ARG A 151 -5.63 -2.01 13.25
CA ARG A 151 -5.28 -0.70 13.81
C ARG A 151 -4.33 0.10 12.91
N LEU A 152 -3.34 -0.54 12.30
CA LEU A 152 -2.44 0.12 11.35
C LEU A 152 -3.19 0.60 10.10
N ASP A 153 -4.17 -0.18 9.65
CA ASP A 153 -5.06 0.18 8.56
C ASP A 153 -5.92 1.40 8.97
N GLU A 154 -6.61 1.36 10.12
CA GLU A 154 -7.40 2.50 10.65
C GLU A 154 -6.54 3.78 10.81
N PHE A 155 -5.28 3.63 11.27
CA PHE A 155 -4.32 4.72 11.36
C PHE A 155 -3.98 5.32 9.99
N SER A 156 -3.65 4.47 9.03
CA SER A 156 -3.27 4.90 7.67
C SER A 156 -4.44 5.55 6.94
N GLU A 157 -5.63 4.95 7.06
CA GLU A 157 -6.89 5.45 6.50
C GLU A 157 -7.22 6.84 7.02
N SER A 158 -7.06 7.09 8.33
CA SER A 158 -7.35 8.39 8.94
C SER A 158 -6.55 9.53 8.29
N PHE A 159 -5.28 9.29 7.97
CA PHE A 159 -4.44 10.28 7.29
C PHE A 159 -4.76 10.39 5.79
N ILE A 160 -5.11 9.30 5.13
CA ILE A 160 -5.51 9.33 3.72
C ILE A 160 -6.84 10.09 3.55
N LEU A 161 -7.85 9.78 4.37
CA LEU A 161 -9.15 10.46 4.37
C LEU A 161 -9.03 11.94 4.71
N MET A 162 -8.09 12.31 5.57
CA MET A 162 -7.77 13.72 5.82
C MET A 162 -7.39 14.44 4.53
N THR A 163 -6.60 13.83 3.63
CA THR A 163 -6.25 14.46 2.34
C THR A 163 -7.45 14.67 1.44
N VAL A 164 -8.44 13.77 1.49
CA VAL A 164 -9.71 13.93 0.79
C VAL A 164 -10.51 15.07 1.40
N ALA A 165 -10.59 15.14 2.73
CA ALA A 165 -11.31 16.20 3.45
C ALA A 165 -10.72 17.60 3.20
N GLN A 166 -9.41 17.71 2.95
CA GLN A 166 -8.76 18.99 2.59
C GLN A 166 -9.10 19.47 1.18
N GLN A 167 -9.75 18.65 0.35
CA GLN A 167 -10.15 19.09 -0.99
C GLN A 167 -11.24 20.17 -0.91
N PRO A 168 -11.17 21.22 -1.76
CA PRO A 168 -12.24 22.20 -1.91
C PRO A 168 -13.60 21.50 -2.13
N PRO A 169 -14.71 21.98 -1.51
CA PRO A 169 -16.03 21.36 -1.65
C PRO A 169 -16.42 21.08 -3.10
N ARG A 170 -16.18 22.05 -4.00
CA ARG A 170 -16.41 21.90 -5.44
C ARG A 170 -15.79 20.66 -6.09
N LEU A 171 -14.65 20.17 -5.60
CA LEU A 171 -13.98 18.97 -6.13
C LEU A 171 -14.52 17.68 -5.49
N ARG A 172 -14.99 17.77 -4.25
CA ARG A 172 -15.65 16.64 -3.57
C ARG A 172 -17.04 16.40 -4.14
N ASP A 173 -17.80 17.48 -4.37
CA ASP A 173 -19.19 17.41 -4.83
C ASP A 173 -19.31 17.11 -6.33
N ALA A 174 -18.31 17.47 -7.14
CA ALA A 174 -18.34 17.28 -8.60
C ALA A 174 -18.21 15.82 -9.06
N ASN A 175 -17.86 14.90 -8.16
CA ASN A 175 -17.70 13.51 -8.50
C ASN A 175 -18.25 12.62 -7.37
N PRO A 176 -19.56 12.29 -7.43
CA PRO A 176 -20.26 11.56 -6.38
C PRO A 176 -19.86 10.09 -6.30
N SER A 177 -19.22 9.56 -7.36
CA SER A 177 -18.67 8.21 -7.38
C SER A 177 -17.15 8.19 -7.21
N ILE A 178 -16.64 7.02 -6.82
CA ILE A 178 -15.22 6.75 -6.74
C ILE A 178 -14.83 5.63 -7.68
N ASP A 179 -14.10 6.00 -8.73
CA ASP A 179 -13.43 5.03 -9.60
C ASP A 179 -12.02 4.82 -9.10
N LEU A 180 -11.56 3.57 -9.11
CA LEU A 180 -10.31 3.14 -8.52
C LEU A 180 -9.40 2.50 -9.55
N ALA A 181 -8.11 2.79 -9.48
CA ALA A 181 -7.07 1.91 -9.99
C ALA A 181 -6.37 1.26 -8.79
N ILE A 182 -6.30 -0.06 -8.78
CA ILE A 182 -5.66 -0.84 -7.71
C ILE A 182 -4.38 -1.45 -8.25
N ASP A 183 -3.28 -1.26 -7.53
CA ASP A 183 -1.98 -1.86 -7.82
C ASP A 183 -1.17 -2.07 -6.54
N GLN A 184 -0.08 -2.83 -6.66
CA GLN A 184 0.85 -3.14 -5.59
C GLN A 184 2.29 -2.75 -5.97
N VAL A 185 2.97 -2.06 -5.05
CA VAL A 185 4.34 -1.59 -5.22
C VAL A 185 5.24 -2.29 -4.21
N PHE A 186 6.29 -2.94 -4.71
CA PHE A 186 7.29 -3.57 -3.85
C PHE A 186 8.11 -2.51 -3.10
N THR A 187 8.20 -2.66 -1.78
CA THR A 187 9.04 -1.85 -0.91
C THR A 187 10.12 -2.72 -0.27
N PRO A 188 11.41 -2.45 -0.55
CA PRO A 188 12.50 -3.26 0.00
C PRO A 188 12.57 -3.13 1.52
N SER A 189 12.86 -4.23 2.20
CA SER A 189 13.27 -4.17 3.59
C SER A 189 14.66 -3.54 3.71
N PRO A 190 14.93 -2.71 4.73
CA PRO A 190 16.29 -2.30 5.05
C PRO A 190 17.19 -3.49 5.42
N MET A 191 16.59 -4.62 5.85
CA MET A 191 17.28 -5.88 6.05
C MET A 191 17.22 -6.68 4.74
N VAL A 192 18.27 -6.59 3.93
CA VAL A 192 18.33 -7.26 2.62
C VAL A 192 18.54 -8.77 2.71
N THR A 193 18.77 -9.31 3.90
CA THR A 193 18.87 -10.76 4.09
C THR A 193 17.48 -11.34 4.29
N GLY A 194 17.10 -12.26 3.40
CA GLY A 194 15.88 -13.05 3.51
C GLY A 194 16.17 -14.53 3.73
N PHE A 195 15.10 -15.31 3.90
CA PHE A 195 15.15 -16.77 4.01
C PHE A 195 14.04 -17.38 3.18
N SER A 196 14.16 -18.66 2.83
CA SER A 196 13.12 -19.38 2.10
C SER A 196 12.24 -20.13 3.08
N ARG A 197 10.99 -19.70 3.27
CA ARG A 197 10.00 -20.38 4.11
C ARG A 197 9.89 -21.89 3.78
N GLN A 198 9.86 -22.23 2.49
CA GLN A 198 9.79 -23.62 2.01
C GLN A 198 11.02 -24.48 2.37
N LYS A 199 12.17 -23.86 2.62
CA LYS A 199 13.45 -24.55 2.88
C LYS A 199 13.87 -24.42 4.35
N LEU A 200 13.04 -23.76 5.17
CA LEU A 200 13.40 -23.38 6.53
C LEU A 200 13.67 -24.62 7.39
N ASP A 201 12.81 -25.63 7.36
CA ASP A 201 12.98 -26.86 8.15
C ASP A 201 14.29 -27.58 7.82
N ARG A 202 14.65 -27.62 6.53
CA ARG A 202 15.92 -28.17 6.08
C ARG A 202 17.10 -27.37 6.63
N TYR A 203 17.04 -26.04 6.59
CA TYR A 203 18.09 -25.19 7.16
C TYR A 203 18.20 -25.33 8.68
N VAL A 204 17.09 -25.53 9.39
CA VAL A 204 17.08 -25.83 10.84
C VAL A 204 17.77 -27.18 11.12
N ALA A 205 17.50 -28.21 10.30
CA ALA A 205 18.15 -29.51 10.45
C ALA A 205 19.65 -29.47 10.13
N GLU A 206 20.04 -28.71 9.10
CA GLU A 206 21.45 -28.45 8.76
C GLU A 206 22.15 -27.73 9.93
N GLU A 207 21.55 -26.66 10.48
CA GLU A 207 22.07 -25.92 11.64
C GLU A 207 22.27 -26.82 12.87
N ALA A 208 21.34 -27.73 13.14
CA ALA A 208 21.45 -28.69 14.24
C ALA A 208 22.63 -29.65 14.07
N THR A 209 22.98 -29.99 12.82
CA THR A 209 24.05 -30.95 12.49
C THR A 209 25.42 -30.27 12.43
N SER A 210 25.50 -29.08 11.84
CA SER A 210 26.74 -28.36 11.59
C SER A 210 27.17 -27.44 12.75
N GLY A 211 26.31 -27.30 13.76
CA GLY A 211 26.54 -26.48 14.95
C GLY A 211 26.45 -24.97 14.66
N ARG A 212 26.11 -24.21 15.70
CA ARG A 212 25.84 -22.76 15.64
C ARG A 212 26.94 -21.93 14.96
N ALA A 213 28.20 -22.37 15.00
CA ALA A 213 29.34 -21.64 14.45
C ALA A 213 29.45 -21.65 12.91
N SER A 214 28.74 -22.54 12.20
CA SER A 214 28.87 -22.72 10.75
C SER A 214 27.78 -22.02 9.93
N VAL A 215 26.76 -21.45 10.58
CA VAL A 215 25.62 -20.81 9.90
C VAL A 215 25.73 -19.28 10.03
N PRO A 216 25.69 -18.51 8.93
CA PRO A 216 25.81 -17.06 8.99
C PRO A 216 24.57 -16.43 9.64
N PHE A 217 24.72 -15.93 10.87
CA PHE A 217 23.75 -15.07 11.54
C PHE A 217 23.62 -13.76 10.78
N ARG A 218 22.41 -13.42 10.36
CA ARG A 218 22.15 -12.16 9.66
C ARG A 218 20.88 -11.50 10.18
N PRO A 219 20.84 -10.15 10.23
CA PRO A 219 19.61 -9.43 10.51
C PRO A 219 18.58 -9.77 9.45
N VAL A 220 17.41 -10.21 9.89
CA VAL A 220 16.32 -10.67 9.03
C VAL A 220 15.00 -10.18 9.60
N ASP A 221 14.16 -9.66 8.72
CA ASP A 221 12.79 -9.31 9.06
C ASP A 221 11.88 -10.50 8.73
N VAL A 222 11.38 -11.19 9.75
CA VAL A 222 10.57 -12.42 9.58
C VAL A 222 9.20 -12.15 8.95
N SER A 223 8.79 -10.89 8.91
CA SER A 223 7.50 -10.44 8.40
C SER A 223 7.59 -9.80 7.02
N ALA A 224 8.73 -9.97 6.33
CA ALA A 224 8.90 -9.71 4.91
C ALA A 224 8.97 -11.03 4.12
N ASP A 225 8.94 -10.95 2.79
CA ASP A 225 9.12 -12.11 1.92
C ASP A 225 9.89 -11.78 0.63
N TRP A 226 10.27 -12.83 -0.12
CA TRP A 226 10.88 -12.70 -1.44
C TRP A 226 9.83 -12.28 -2.47
N HIS A 227 10.07 -11.14 -3.12
CA HIS A 227 9.37 -10.72 -4.32
C HIS A 227 10.24 -10.98 -5.54
N GLY A 228 9.78 -11.83 -6.46
CA GLY A 228 10.43 -12.05 -7.75
C GLY A 228 9.91 -11.05 -8.78
N ARG A 229 10.75 -10.13 -9.25
CA ARG A 229 10.46 -9.36 -10.47
C ARG A 229 11.48 -9.73 -11.55
N TYR A 230 10.99 -9.83 -12.78
CA TYR A 230 11.87 -9.76 -13.94
C TYR A 230 12.23 -8.28 -14.13
N GLU A 231 13.46 -7.89 -13.82
CA GLU A 231 13.97 -6.59 -14.26
C GLU A 231 14.33 -6.73 -15.75
N VAL A 232 13.77 -5.85 -16.57
CA VAL A 232 14.24 -5.66 -17.94
C VAL A 232 15.45 -4.74 -17.81
N ASP A 233 16.66 -5.27 -18.06
CA ASP A 233 17.88 -4.47 -18.01
C ASP A 233 17.81 -3.43 -19.14
N ALA A 234 17.62 -2.15 -18.78
CA ALA A 234 17.50 -1.06 -19.73
C ALA A 234 18.80 -0.83 -20.55
N SER A 235 19.90 -1.53 -20.21
CA SER A 235 21.18 -1.46 -20.90
C SER A 235 21.32 -2.39 -22.11
N GLU A 236 20.37 -3.27 -22.41
CA GLU A 236 20.47 -4.19 -23.56
C GLU A 236 19.96 -3.55 -24.86
N ARG A 237 20.71 -2.56 -25.35
CA ARG A 237 20.67 -2.11 -26.76
C ARG A 237 21.24 -3.21 -27.66
N ALA A 238 20.53 -4.32 -27.85
CA ALA A 238 20.69 -5.26 -28.98
C ALA A 238 19.83 -6.53 -28.78
N GLY A 239 18.53 -6.45 -29.02
CA GLY A 239 17.72 -7.58 -29.50
C GLY A 239 17.54 -8.84 -28.62
N PHE A 240 18.18 -8.93 -27.45
CA PHE A 240 18.02 -10.04 -26.52
C PHE A 240 17.81 -9.47 -25.12
N VAL A 241 16.56 -9.45 -24.66
CA VAL A 241 16.22 -9.11 -23.28
C VAL A 241 16.56 -10.33 -22.41
N SER A 242 17.70 -10.29 -21.71
CA SER A 242 17.98 -11.27 -20.66
C SER A 242 17.14 -10.93 -19.43
N LYS A 243 15.98 -11.59 -19.31
CA LYS A 243 15.15 -11.51 -18.10
C LYS A 243 15.88 -12.20 -16.94
N ARG A 244 16.75 -11.50 -16.22
CA ARG A 244 17.29 -12.02 -14.95
C ARG A 244 16.23 -11.82 -13.85
N SER A 245 15.81 -12.91 -13.23
CA SER A 245 15.00 -12.83 -12.02
C SER A 245 15.86 -12.26 -10.89
N ARG A 246 15.59 -11.02 -10.49
CA ARG A 246 16.15 -10.46 -9.26
C ARG A 246 15.08 -10.55 -8.19
N SER A 247 15.24 -11.52 -7.30
CA SER A 247 14.43 -11.62 -6.09
C SER A 247 14.88 -10.58 -5.08
N ARG A 248 13.95 -9.85 -4.48
CA ARG A 248 14.21 -8.84 -3.45
C ARG A 248 13.40 -9.16 -2.19
N TRP A 249 13.96 -8.88 -1.02
CA TRP A 249 13.31 -9.11 0.27
C TRP A 249 12.58 -7.85 0.75
N GLY A 250 11.29 -7.94 1.08
CA GLY A 250 10.52 -6.78 1.50
C GLY A 250 9.01 -7.01 1.59
N TRP A 251 8.26 -5.93 1.43
CA TRP A 251 6.81 -5.86 1.54
C TRP A 251 6.18 -5.38 0.23
N MET A 252 4.86 -5.53 0.13
CA MET A 252 4.05 -4.87 -0.89
C MET A 252 3.23 -3.76 -0.24
N VAL A 253 3.30 -2.57 -0.81
CA VAL A 253 2.36 -1.48 -0.54
C VAL A 253 1.25 -1.61 -1.57
N ASN A 254 0.06 -1.99 -1.13
CA ASN A 254 -1.12 -2.05 -1.98
C ASN A 254 -1.82 -0.71 -1.87
N VAL A 255 -2.17 -0.11 -3.01
CA VAL A 255 -2.80 1.21 -3.07
C VAL A 255 -4.03 1.18 -3.96
N ALA A 256 -5.05 1.92 -3.57
CA ALA A 256 -6.11 2.34 -4.46
C ALA A 256 -5.93 3.83 -4.76
N VAL A 257 -5.88 4.16 -6.04
CA VAL A 257 -5.77 5.53 -6.54
C VAL A 257 -7.09 5.91 -7.18
N ARG A 258 -7.61 7.08 -6.85
CA ARG A 258 -8.78 7.64 -7.52
C ARG A 258 -8.44 7.94 -8.98
N VAL A 259 -9.25 7.40 -9.89
CA VAL A 259 -9.18 7.68 -11.33
C VAL A 259 -10.49 8.30 -11.82
N ASN A 260 -10.52 8.74 -13.08
CA ASN A 260 -11.75 9.19 -13.72
C ASN A 260 -12.05 8.24 -14.88
N SER A 261 -13.10 7.42 -14.75
CA SER A 261 -13.52 6.44 -15.78
C SER A 261 -14.28 7.06 -16.96
N GLY A 262 -14.60 8.36 -16.90
CA GLY A 262 -15.41 9.05 -17.90
C GLY A 262 -14.68 9.34 -19.22
N THR A 263 -15.45 9.49 -20.31
CA THR A 263 -14.98 9.81 -21.67
C THR A 263 -14.37 11.21 -21.82
N THR A 264 -14.45 12.05 -20.79
CA THR A 264 -13.94 13.41 -20.81
C THR A 264 -12.48 13.43 -20.39
N SER A 265 -11.58 13.95 -21.25
CA SER A 265 -10.14 14.12 -20.96
C SER A 265 -9.81 15.09 -19.80
N LYS A 266 -10.82 15.73 -19.20
CA LYS A 266 -10.65 16.62 -18.05
C LYS A 266 -10.75 15.83 -16.75
N LEU A 267 -9.69 15.89 -15.94
CA LEU A 267 -9.68 15.39 -14.57
C LEU A 267 -10.76 16.11 -13.75
N ARG A 268 -11.76 15.36 -13.26
CA ARG A 268 -12.84 15.92 -12.42
C ARG A 268 -12.41 16.06 -10.96
N ALA A 269 -11.44 15.24 -10.56
CA ALA A 269 -10.78 15.27 -9.27
C ALA A 269 -9.28 14.94 -9.42
N PRO A 270 -8.43 15.37 -8.49
CA PRO A 270 -7.03 14.97 -8.44
C PRO A 270 -6.89 13.45 -8.27
N ALA A 271 -5.90 12.86 -8.93
CA ALA A 271 -5.52 11.47 -8.71
C ALA A 271 -4.80 11.34 -7.36
N LEU A 272 -5.55 10.97 -6.32
CA LEU A 272 -5.02 10.75 -4.98
C LEU A 272 -5.09 9.28 -4.62
N VAL A 273 -4.14 8.83 -3.81
CA VAL A 273 -4.30 7.59 -3.05
C VAL A 273 -5.46 7.81 -2.07
N ILE A 274 -6.41 6.90 -2.08
CA ILE A 274 -7.64 6.97 -1.28
C ILE A 274 -7.76 5.80 -0.30
N ALA A 275 -6.96 4.75 -0.49
CA ALA A 275 -6.74 3.69 0.48
C ALA A 275 -5.34 3.07 0.26
N ALA A 276 -4.74 2.56 1.33
CA ALA A 276 -3.48 1.82 1.26
C ALA A 276 -3.39 0.78 2.37
N THR A 277 -2.74 -0.36 2.10
CA THR A 277 -2.41 -1.39 3.09
C THR A 277 -1.07 -2.05 2.74
N LEU A 278 -0.31 -2.45 3.76
CA LEU A 278 0.90 -3.27 3.58
C LEU A 278 0.54 -4.76 3.54
N SER A 279 1.29 -5.56 2.79
CA SER A 279 1.19 -7.02 2.79
C SER A 279 2.55 -7.66 2.54
N MET A 280 2.66 -8.96 2.79
CA MET A 280 3.80 -9.72 2.28
C MET A 280 3.64 -9.95 0.76
N PRO A 281 4.73 -10.02 -0.02
CA PRO A 281 4.67 -10.31 -1.46
C PRO A 281 3.96 -11.60 -1.87
N THR A 282 3.86 -12.56 -0.96
CA THR A 282 3.22 -13.86 -1.17
C THR A 282 1.78 -13.90 -0.66
N GLU A 283 1.31 -12.86 0.03
CA GLU A 283 -0.10 -12.74 0.44
C GLU A 283 -1.01 -12.55 -0.78
N ASN A 284 -2.26 -12.97 -0.65
CA ASN A 284 -3.20 -12.96 -1.77
C ASN A 284 -3.60 -11.52 -2.14
N VAL A 285 -3.36 -11.13 -3.39
CA VAL A 285 -3.70 -9.80 -3.93
C VAL A 285 -5.19 -9.47 -3.87
N SER A 286 -6.08 -10.48 -3.83
CA SER A 286 -7.52 -10.28 -3.73
C SER A 286 -7.92 -9.68 -2.39
N ASP A 287 -7.36 -10.20 -1.29
CA ASP A 287 -7.74 -9.78 0.06
C ASP A 287 -7.33 -8.31 0.28
N ALA A 288 -6.14 -7.94 -0.21
CA ALA A 288 -5.70 -6.55 -0.22
C ALA A 288 -6.61 -5.66 -1.08
N ALA A 289 -6.99 -6.09 -2.29
CA ALA A 289 -7.89 -5.32 -3.15
C ALA A 289 -9.28 -5.11 -2.53
N ILE A 290 -9.88 -6.14 -1.91
CA ILE A 290 -11.16 -6.04 -1.20
C ILE A 290 -11.05 -5.07 -0.02
N HIS A 291 -9.97 -5.16 0.75
CA HIS A 291 -9.70 -4.22 1.84
C HIS A 291 -9.64 -2.77 1.33
N LEU A 292 -8.87 -2.51 0.26
CA LEU A 292 -8.76 -1.18 -0.35
C LEU A 292 -10.11 -0.64 -0.86
N MET A 293 -10.92 -1.47 -1.50
CA MET A 293 -12.27 -1.09 -1.92
C MET A 293 -13.16 -0.76 -0.73
N ARG A 294 -13.16 -1.57 0.33
CA ARG A 294 -13.95 -1.29 1.54
C ARG A 294 -13.50 0.02 2.21
N SER A 295 -12.20 0.19 2.35
CA SER A 295 -11.55 1.38 2.90
C SER A 295 -11.95 2.64 2.14
N SER A 296 -11.97 2.57 0.80
CA SER A 296 -12.37 3.70 -0.04
C SER A 296 -13.78 4.23 0.21
N LEU A 297 -14.70 3.37 0.67
CA LEU A 297 -16.08 3.75 0.95
C LEU A 297 -16.19 4.64 2.20
N ALA A 298 -15.17 4.69 3.06
CA ALA A 298 -15.11 5.63 4.18
C ALA A 298 -15.07 7.09 3.73
N THR A 299 -14.80 7.37 2.45
CA THR A 299 -14.96 8.71 1.85
C THR A 299 -16.41 9.17 1.76
N GLY A 300 -17.38 8.26 1.86
CA GLY A 300 -18.80 8.52 1.65
C GLY A 300 -19.22 8.61 0.18
N LEU A 301 -18.29 8.39 -0.77
CA LEU A 301 -18.58 8.36 -2.20
C LEU A 301 -19.20 7.03 -2.61
N THR A 302 -20.06 7.05 -3.64
CA THR A 302 -20.67 5.82 -4.16
C THR A 302 -19.63 5.00 -4.93
N PRO A 303 -19.63 3.66 -4.82
CA PRO A 303 -18.72 2.82 -5.58
C PRO A 303 -18.91 3.01 -7.09
N GLY A 304 -17.79 3.08 -7.83
CA GLY A 304 -17.77 3.24 -9.28
C GLY A 304 -17.08 2.07 -9.98
N VAL A 305 -16.18 2.37 -10.90
CA VAL A 305 -15.41 1.38 -11.66
C VAL A 305 -14.08 1.07 -10.96
N VAL A 306 -13.66 -0.20 -10.96
CA VAL A 306 -12.35 -0.63 -10.43
C VAL A 306 -11.50 -1.23 -11.53
N TYR A 307 -10.41 -0.54 -11.84
CA TYR A 307 -9.38 -0.97 -12.77
C TYR A 307 -8.28 -1.72 -12.01
N ALA A 308 -7.88 -2.87 -12.54
CA ALA A 308 -6.72 -3.61 -12.05
C ALA A 308 -6.08 -4.41 -13.17
N ASP A 309 -4.82 -4.83 -12.98
CA ASP A 309 -4.12 -5.64 -13.96
C ASP A 309 -4.63 -7.10 -14.02
N LYS A 310 -4.04 -7.90 -14.92
CA LYS A 310 -4.44 -9.30 -15.13
C LYS A 310 -4.21 -10.21 -13.91
N MET A 311 -3.38 -9.82 -12.94
CA MET A 311 -3.15 -10.58 -11.71
C MET A 311 -4.40 -10.59 -10.82
N TYR A 312 -5.26 -9.58 -10.95
CA TYR A 312 -6.51 -9.44 -10.22
C TYR A 312 -7.66 -10.15 -10.94
N PHE A 313 -8.62 -9.43 -11.51
CA PHE A 313 -9.89 -10.00 -11.99
C PHE A 313 -9.71 -11.03 -13.12
N ALA A 314 -8.65 -10.96 -13.91
CA ALA A 314 -8.43 -11.95 -14.97
C ALA A 314 -7.92 -13.31 -14.45
N THR A 315 -7.29 -13.36 -13.27
CA THR A 315 -6.63 -14.55 -12.73
C THR A 315 -7.26 -15.05 -11.43
N GLN A 316 -7.79 -14.17 -10.58
CA GLN A 316 -8.32 -14.56 -9.28
C GLN A 316 -9.66 -15.28 -9.38
N PRO A 317 -9.94 -16.25 -8.48
CA PRO A 317 -11.23 -16.93 -8.44
C PRO A 317 -12.41 -15.98 -8.24
N ILE A 318 -13.53 -16.25 -8.92
CA ILE A 318 -14.77 -15.47 -8.85
C ILE A 318 -15.21 -15.23 -7.39
N LYS A 319 -15.23 -16.28 -6.57
CA LYS A 319 -15.66 -16.21 -5.16
C LYS A 319 -14.75 -15.35 -4.27
N ARG A 320 -13.49 -15.11 -4.67
CA ARG A 320 -12.52 -14.37 -3.85
C ARG A 320 -12.47 -12.89 -4.17
N LEU A 321 -12.67 -12.52 -5.44
CA LEU A 321 -12.52 -11.13 -5.88
C LEU A 321 -13.76 -10.58 -6.56
N HIS A 322 -14.34 -11.29 -7.54
CA HIS A 322 -15.48 -10.79 -8.32
C HIS A 322 -16.74 -10.63 -7.47
N LEU A 323 -17.15 -11.66 -6.72
CA LEU A 323 -18.36 -11.58 -5.88
C LEU A 323 -18.23 -10.51 -4.80
N PRO A 324 -17.13 -10.44 -4.01
CA PRO A 324 -17.02 -9.40 -2.99
C PRO A 324 -16.90 -7.98 -3.59
N THR A 325 -16.34 -7.83 -4.79
CA THR A 325 -16.33 -6.54 -5.51
C THR A 325 -17.75 -6.09 -5.87
N ALA A 326 -18.57 -7.01 -6.38
CA ALA A 326 -19.97 -6.73 -6.70
C ALA A 326 -20.81 -6.47 -5.43
N GLU A 327 -20.57 -7.18 -4.33
CA GLU A 327 -21.22 -6.94 -3.02
C GLU A 327 -20.89 -5.55 -2.47
N LEU A 328 -19.69 -5.03 -2.75
CA LEU A 328 -19.30 -3.65 -2.43
C LEU A 328 -19.84 -2.62 -3.42
N GLY A 329 -20.56 -3.03 -4.47
CA GLY A 329 -21.17 -2.17 -5.48
C GLY A 329 -20.22 -1.68 -6.58
N PHE A 330 -18.99 -2.19 -6.64
CA PHE A 330 -18.01 -1.80 -7.64
C PHE A 330 -18.18 -2.61 -8.94
N THR A 331 -17.88 -1.97 -10.08
CA THR A 331 -17.82 -2.64 -11.38
C THR A 331 -16.36 -2.92 -11.76
N PRO A 332 -15.92 -4.18 -11.83
CA PRO A 332 -14.54 -4.50 -12.19
C PRO A 332 -14.28 -4.30 -13.69
N VAL A 333 -13.11 -3.76 -14.01
CA VAL A 333 -12.57 -3.66 -15.37
C VAL A 333 -11.17 -4.27 -15.37
N THR A 334 -10.98 -5.24 -16.27
CA THR A 334 -9.71 -5.94 -16.45
C THR A 334 -9.54 -6.32 -17.91
N ASP A 335 -8.29 -6.45 -18.33
CA ASP A 335 -7.98 -7.09 -19.60
C ASP A 335 -8.28 -8.58 -19.54
N TYR A 336 -8.67 -9.15 -20.68
CA TYR A 336 -8.72 -10.59 -20.87
C TYR A 336 -7.30 -11.19 -20.91
N ARG A 337 -7.16 -12.40 -20.36
CA ARG A 337 -5.96 -13.20 -20.58
C ARG A 337 -5.94 -13.66 -22.04
N THR A 338 -4.75 -13.87 -22.59
CA THR A 338 -4.60 -14.26 -24.00
C THR A 338 -5.19 -15.63 -24.31
N ASP A 339 -5.19 -16.55 -23.34
CA ASP A 339 -5.88 -17.85 -23.40
C ASP A 339 -7.40 -17.74 -23.23
N ARG A 340 -7.90 -16.52 -22.98
CA ARG A 340 -9.31 -16.17 -22.81
C ARG A 340 -9.75 -15.07 -23.79
N LEU A 341 -9.23 -15.09 -25.02
CA LEU A 341 -9.74 -14.28 -26.13
C LEU A 341 -10.56 -15.14 -27.10
N GLY A 342 -11.64 -14.58 -27.66
CA GLY A 342 -12.51 -15.26 -28.62
C GLY A 342 -13.61 -16.10 -27.96
N VAL A 343 -14.02 -17.19 -28.61
CA VAL A 343 -15.09 -18.08 -28.11
C VAL A 343 -14.56 -18.92 -26.95
N HIS A 344 -15.21 -18.82 -25.79
CA HIS A 344 -14.81 -19.57 -24.59
C HIS A 344 -15.80 -20.63 -24.16
N ASP A 345 -17.08 -20.44 -24.46
CA ASP A 345 -18.11 -21.38 -24.09
C ASP A 345 -19.25 -21.35 -25.11
N PHE A 346 -20.00 -22.44 -25.14
CA PHE A 346 -21.20 -22.58 -25.94
C PHE A 346 -22.28 -23.26 -25.11
N LYS A 347 -23.40 -22.57 -24.90
CA LYS A 347 -24.52 -23.11 -24.13
C LYS A 347 -25.84 -22.71 -24.77
N ASN A 348 -26.75 -23.69 -24.92
CA ASN A 348 -28.10 -23.49 -25.45
C ASN A 348 -28.14 -22.73 -26.79
N GLY A 349 -27.18 -22.96 -27.69
CA GLY A 349 -27.15 -22.26 -28.97
C GLY A 349 -26.60 -20.85 -28.89
N ALA A 350 -25.84 -20.49 -27.86
CA ALA A 350 -25.28 -19.16 -27.69
C ALA A 350 -23.76 -19.21 -27.48
N LEU A 351 -23.02 -18.31 -28.13
CA LEU A 351 -21.57 -18.18 -28.03
C LEU A 351 -21.20 -17.20 -26.91
N PHE A 352 -20.32 -17.61 -26.01
CA PHE A 352 -19.78 -16.74 -24.97
C PHE A 352 -18.42 -16.20 -25.41
N ILE A 353 -18.36 -14.88 -25.64
CA ILE A 353 -17.14 -14.19 -26.08
C ILE A 353 -16.95 -12.99 -25.18
N GLU A 354 -15.85 -12.96 -24.44
CA GLU A 354 -15.37 -11.76 -23.71
C GLU A 354 -16.47 -11.07 -22.89
N GLY A 355 -17.20 -11.85 -22.08
CA GLY A 355 -18.20 -11.35 -21.14
C GLY A 355 -19.60 -11.13 -21.69
N SER A 356 -19.78 -11.18 -23.02
CA SER A 356 -21.08 -11.08 -23.68
C SER A 356 -21.49 -12.40 -24.33
N VAL A 357 -22.79 -12.48 -24.67
CA VAL A 357 -23.41 -13.66 -25.29
C VAL A 357 -23.85 -13.28 -26.70
N TYR A 358 -23.47 -14.08 -27.69
CA TYR A 358 -23.70 -13.78 -29.10
C TYR A 358 -24.42 -14.92 -29.83
N CYS A 359 -25.14 -14.56 -30.89
CA CYS A 359 -25.72 -15.49 -31.85
C CYS A 359 -24.62 -16.32 -32.54
N PRO A 360 -24.80 -17.64 -32.72
CA PRO A 360 -23.85 -18.51 -33.43
C PRO A 360 -23.55 -18.10 -34.86
N ASP A 361 -24.50 -17.43 -35.52
CA ASP A 361 -24.34 -16.96 -36.91
C ASP A 361 -23.38 -15.76 -37.03
N MET A 362 -22.85 -15.26 -35.91
CA MET A 362 -21.84 -14.21 -35.92
C MET A 362 -20.61 -14.66 -36.74
N PRO A 363 -20.17 -13.89 -37.76
CA PRO A 363 -19.02 -14.29 -38.59
C PRO A 363 -17.74 -14.53 -37.79
N GLY A 364 -16.96 -15.56 -38.15
CA GLY A 364 -15.71 -15.92 -37.47
C GLY A 364 -14.71 -14.77 -37.34
N ALA A 365 -14.61 -13.90 -38.36
CA ALA A 365 -13.76 -12.72 -38.31
C ALA A 365 -14.14 -11.71 -37.20
N LEU A 366 -15.41 -11.70 -36.78
CA LEU A 366 -15.87 -10.93 -35.63
C LEU A 366 -15.59 -11.69 -34.33
N GLN A 367 -15.81 -13.01 -34.30
CA GLN A 367 -15.49 -13.86 -33.14
C GLN A 367 -14.01 -13.78 -32.75
N GLU A 368 -13.11 -13.80 -33.72
CA GLU A 368 -11.65 -13.85 -33.52
C GLU A 368 -10.94 -12.49 -33.56
N ALA A 369 -11.67 -11.37 -33.72
CA ALA A 369 -11.07 -10.03 -33.83
C ALA A 369 -10.02 -9.68 -32.75
N PRO A 370 -10.21 -10.03 -31.46
CA PRO A 370 -9.23 -9.81 -30.39
C PRO A 370 -7.96 -10.64 -30.57
N ILE A 371 -8.10 -11.89 -31.02
CA ILE A 371 -6.99 -12.79 -31.33
C ILE A 371 -6.18 -12.21 -32.49
N ASP A 372 -6.86 -11.79 -33.56
CA ASP A 372 -6.24 -11.17 -34.73
C ASP A 372 -5.48 -9.89 -34.37
N HIS A 373 -6.08 -9.03 -33.54
CA HIS A 373 -5.45 -7.79 -33.12
C HIS A 373 -4.22 -8.06 -32.26
N HIS A 374 -4.33 -8.97 -31.28
CA HIS A 374 -3.21 -9.37 -30.45
C HIS A 374 -2.06 -10.00 -31.26
N ALA A 375 -2.37 -10.75 -32.31
CA ALA A 375 -1.39 -11.33 -33.23
C ALA A 375 -0.85 -10.32 -34.27
N GLY A 376 -1.30 -9.05 -34.24
CA GLY A 376 -0.89 -8.03 -35.21
C GLY A 376 -1.42 -8.24 -36.63
N ARG A 377 -2.42 -9.13 -36.82
CA ARG A 377 -3.03 -9.42 -38.12
C ARG A 377 -3.98 -8.32 -38.60
N ILE A 378 -4.52 -7.53 -37.67
CA ILE A 378 -5.40 -6.40 -37.96
C ILE A 378 -4.98 -5.15 -37.19
N SER A 379 -5.31 -3.98 -37.72
CA SER A 379 -5.07 -2.69 -37.06
C SER A 379 -6.01 -2.45 -35.88
N GLY A 380 -5.66 -1.52 -34.98
CA GLY A 380 -6.52 -1.10 -33.88
C GLY A 380 -7.84 -0.48 -34.34
N ASP A 381 -7.86 0.22 -35.48
CA ASP A 381 -9.10 0.75 -36.09
C ASP A 381 -10.00 -0.38 -36.57
N THR A 382 -9.44 -1.35 -37.29
CA THR A 382 -10.17 -2.54 -37.76
C THR A 382 -10.72 -3.33 -36.58
N TYR A 383 -9.93 -3.48 -35.51
CA TYR A 383 -10.36 -4.15 -34.29
C TYR A 383 -11.57 -3.47 -33.65
N ARG A 384 -11.53 -2.15 -33.45
CA ARG A 384 -12.65 -1.37 -32.91
C ARG A 384 -13.91 -1.49 -33.77
N LEU A 385 -13.77 -1.42 -35.09
CA LEU A 385 -14.89 -1.57 -36.02
C LEU A 385 -15.53 -2.97 -35.89
N ARG A 386 -14.72 -4.03 -35.84
CA ARG A 386 -15.21 -5.40 -35.65
C ARG A 386 -15.94 -5.57 -34.31
N LEU A 387 -15.45 -4.95 -33.23
CA LEU A 387 -16.16 -4.96 -31.94
C LEU A 387 -17.51 -4.26 -32.01
N GLN A 388 -17.60 -3.11 -32.69
CA GLN A 388 -18.88 -2.42 -32.91
C GLN A 388 -19.87 -3.28 -33.72
N MET A 389 -19.37 -4.02 -34.72
CA MET A 389 -20.21 -4.93 -35.52
C MET A 389 -20.77 -6.09 -34.67
N ARG A 390 -20.03 -6.59 -33.67
CA ARG A 390 -20.52 -7.66 -32.76
C ARG A 390 -21.82 -7.30 -32.06
N ALA A 391 -22.06 -6.02 -31.77
CA ALA A 391 -23.27 -5.56 -31.08
C ALA A 391 -24.57 -5.95 -31.83
N HIS A 392 -24.52 -6.18 -33.15
CA HIS A 392 -25.68 -6.64 -33.93
C HIS A 392 -26.04 -8.12 -33.69
N PHE A 393 -25.09 -8.90 -33.16
CA PHE A 393 -25.24 -10.31 -32.87
C PHE A 393 -25.40 -10.60 -31.38
N GLU A 394 -25.31 -9.57 -30.53
CA GLU A 394 -25.41 -9.72 -29.07
C GLU A 394 -26.83 -10.13 -28.68
N LEU A 395 -26.94 -11.24 -27.96
CA LEU A 395 -28.21 -11.70 -27.41
C LEU A 395 -28.52 -10.88 -26.16
N ARG A 396 -29.67 -10.21 -26.17
CA ARG A 396 -30.17 -9.48 -24.99
C ARG A 396 -31.08 -10.39 -24.17
N PRO A 397 -31.05 -10.28 -22.83
CA PRO A 397 -31.88 -11.08 -21.94
C PRO A 397 -33.39 -10.83 -22.11
#